data_AF-A0A101QNG0-F1
#
_entry.id   AF-A0A101QNG0-F1
#
_cell.length_a   1.000
_cell.length_b   1.000
_cell.length_c   1.000
_cell.angle_alpha   90.00
_cell.angle_beta   90.00
_cell.angle_gamma   90.00
#
_symmetry.space_group_name_H-M   'P 1'
#
loop_
_entity.id
_entity.type
_entity.pdbx_description
1 polymer ?
#
loop_
_entity_poly.entity_id
_entity_poly.type
_entity_poly.pdbx_seq_one_letter_code
_entity_poly.pdbx_strand_id
1 'polypeptide(L)'
;MRIALRTTLAAVALVGTVTASVATATAAGAATTTATSASSSCVATKTIPSVFGGWKVKLVNRADSGASAKLLDEKGRVVSTVDQSRTVDPAVGLRITGVLSAKPVFGQRSQGGSTPWKTTAFPALTADCTQRGTPVSTQRLDSRTTAQVFKVSAGHYQARVFQSGKLVRFIDAHGRSGAALFGSRTLVLNPDGTTVTWTGAKTAANPRTGRYRLANGAVVKLVKSAGVYGARLTTGHGTFPVTYANGRPSVQQDDVTLIALGTDGTLSAYVYGKPLKAPVYLGA
;
A
#
# COMPACT_ATOMS: atom_id res chain seq x y z
N MET A 1 -20.25 35.10 -36.85
CA MET A 1 -18.85 35.35 -37.26
C MET A 1 -18.10 34.02 -37.24
N ARG A 2 -17.58 33.59 -38.40
CA ARG A 2 -16.82 32.34 -38.59
C ARG A 2 -15.33 32.68 -38.65
N ILE A 3 -14.50 32.11 -37.79
CA ILE A 3 -13.03 31.97 -37.94
C ILE A 3 -12.59 30.87 -36.95
N ALA A 4 -11.72 29.89 -37.16
CA ALA A 4 -11.20 29.10 -38.27
C ALA A 4 -10.23 28.10 -37.59
N LEU A 5 -10.37 26.79 -37.85
CA LEU A 5 -9.41 25.74 -37.45
C LEU A 5 -8.07 25.95 -38.17
N ARG A 6 -6.94 25.73 -37.48
CA ARG A 6 -5.67 25.38 -38.13
C ARG A 6 -5.01 24.21 -37.42
N THR A 7 -5.05 23.08 -38.11
CA THR A 7 -4.33 21.83 -37.86
C THR A 7 -2.96 21.93 -38.54
N THR A 8 -1.89 21.57 -37.85
CA THR A 8 -0.57 21.36 -38.47
C THR A 8 -0.10 19.94 -38.17
N LEU A 9 -0.05 19.13 -39.22
CA LEU A 9 0.61 17.83 -39.31
C LEU A 9 2.05 18.06 -39.77
N ALA A 10 3.03 17.55 -39.04
CA ALA A 10 4.41 17.46 -39.48
C ALA A 10 4.67 16.04 -40.00
N ALA A 11 5.05 15.94 -41.28
CA ALA A 11 5.47 14.70 -41.91
C ALA A 11 6.95 14.44 -41.64
N VAL A 12 7.28 13.21 -41.27
CA VAL A 12 8.64 12.69 -41.16
C VAL A 12 8.91 11.86 -42.42
N ALA A 13 9.95 12.22 -43.17
CA ALA A 13 10.55 11.37 -44.19
C ALA A 13 12.00 11.09 -43.76
N LEU A 14 12.34 9.83 -43.52
CA LEU A 14 13.72 9.38 -43.46
C LEU A 14 13.85 8.17 -44.39
N VAL A 15 14.58 8.37 -45.48
CA VAL A 15 15.04 7.33 -46.40
C VAL A 15 16.48 7.02 -46.02
N GLY A 16 16.80 5.74 -45.86
CA GLY A 16 18.16 5.27 -45.59
C GLY A 16 18.27 3.78 -45.81
N THR A 17 18.62 3.41 -47.04
CA THR A 17 19.03 2.06 -47.45
C THR A 17 20.51 1.85 -47.12
N VAL A 18 20.87 0.77 -46.42
CA VAL A 18 22.21 0.16 -46.55
C VAL A 18 22.12 -1.37 -46.48
N THR A 19 22.87 -1.95 -47.40
CA THR A 19 23.10 -3.35 -47.76
C THR A 19 23.69 -4.24 -46.67
N ALA A 20 23.46 -5.54 -46.85
CA ALA A 20 23.90 -6.66 -46.02
C ALA A 20 25.42 -6.80 -45.88
N SER A 21 25.85 -7.41 -44.77
CA SER A 21 27.10 -8.16 -44.67
C SER A 21 26.92 -9.28 -43.65
N VAL A 22 27.16 -10.51 -44.12
CA VAL A 22 27.10 -11.76 -43.36
C VAL A 22 28.42 -11.90 -42.62
N ALA A 23 28.38 -12.06 -41.30
CA ALA A 23 29.54 -12.51 -40.52
C ALA A 23 29.05 -13.53 -39.50
N THR A 24 29.26 -14.81 -39.83
CA THR A 24 29.21 -15.93 -38.90
C THR A 24 30.36 -15.78 -37.90
N ALA A 25 30.03 -15.42 -36.66
CA ALA A 25 30.93 -15.54 -35.53
C ALA A 25 30.42 -16.65 -34.60
N THR A 26 31.09 -17.80 -34.67
CA THR A 26 31.02 -18.88 -33.68
C THR A 26 31.71 -18.40 -32.41
N ALA A 27 30.92 -17.91 -31.45
CA ALA A 27 31.37 -17.66 -30.09
C ALA A 27 30.78 -18.72 -29.15
N ALA A 28 31.63 -19.67 -28.74
CA ALA A 28 31.42 -20.48 -27.55
C ALA A 28 31.43 -19.55 -26.33
N GLY A 29 30.24 -19.18 -25.87
CA GLY A 29 30.03 -18.35 -24.68
C GLY A 29 29.09 -19.07 -23.74
N ALA A 30 29.58 -19.36 -22.54
CA ALA A 30 28.93 -20.11 -21.48
C ALA A 30 27.42 -19.85 -21.40
N ALA A 31 26.64 -20.93 -21.42
CA ALA A 31 25.24 -20.93 -21.07
C ALA A 31 25.10 -20.43 -19.63
N THR A 32 24.93 -19.12 -19.48
CA THR A 32 24.35 -18.56 -18.27
C THR A 32 22.94 -19.08 -18.25
N THR A 33 22.72 -20.08 -17.41
CA THR A 33 21.41 -20.59 -17.06
C THR A 33 20.66 -19.40 -16.47
N THR A 34 19.91 -18.68 -17.31
CA THR A 34 18.90 -17.74 -16.86
C THR A 34 17.89 -18.61 -16.12
N ALA A 35 18.10 -18.74 -14.81
CA ALA A 35 17.14 -19.31 -13.91
C ALA A 35 15.94 -18.37 -13.93
N THR A 36 15.06 -18.55 -14.91
CA THR A 36 13.66 -18.19 -14.85
C THR A 36 13.07 -19.02 -13.72
N SER A 37 13.36 -18.58 -12.49
CA SER A 37 12.66 -19.01 -11.31
C SER A 37 11.27 -18.40 -11.45
N ALA A 38 10.38 -19.11 -12.14
CA ALA A 38 8.96 -18.89 -12.01
C ALA A 38 8.67 -18.92 -10.50
N SER A 39 8.42 -17.75 -9.91
CA SER A 39 8.23 -17.57 -8.49
C SER A 39 7.05 -18.43 -8.04
N SER A 40 7.33 -19.64 -7.55
CA SER A 40 6.37 -20.43 -6.81
C SER A 40 5.84 -19.53 -5.70
N SER A 41 4.51 -19.40 -5.66
CA SER A 41 3.73 -18.39 -4.95
C SER A 41 4.44 -17.80 -3.72
N CYS A 42 4.72 -16.50 -3.74
CA CYS A 42 5.40 -15.75 -2.68
C CYS A 42 4.58 -15.70 -1.38
N VAL A 43 4.54 -16.83 -0.69
CA VAL A 43 3.58 -17.14 0.37
C VAL A 43 4.31 -17.88 1.48
N ALA A 44 4.41 -17.25 2.64
CA ALA A 44 4.88 -17.91 3.85
C ALA A 44 3.67 -18.34 4.67
N THR A 45 3.64 -19.60 5.13
CA THR A 45 2.53 -20.11 5.95
C THR A 45 3.02 -20.74 7.25
N LYS A 46 2.22 -20.61 8.31
CA LYS A 46 2.45 -21.25 9.60
C LYS A 46 1.12 -21.59 10.23
N THR A 47 0.95 -22.84 10.66
CA THR A 47 -0.22 -23.24 11.44
C THR A 47 0.14 -23.26 12.92
N ILE A 48 -0.70 -22.67 13.76
CA ILE A 48 -0.53 -22.63 15.21
C ILE A 48 -1.77 -23.17 15.93
N PRO A 49 -1.64 -23.69 17.16
CA PRO A 49 -2.80 -24.03 17.97
C PRO A 49 -3.63 -22.77 18.28
N SER A 50 -4.95 -22.91 18.19
CA SER A 50 -5.90 -21.89 18.62
C SER A 50 -6.03 -21.87 20.14
N VAL A 51 -6.46 -20.74 20.71
CA VAL A 51 -6.90 -20.67 22.12
C VAL A 51 -8.25 -21.36 22.36
N PHE A 52 -9.01 -21.63 21.28
CA PHE A 52 -10.18 -22.51 21.31
C PHE A 52 -9.67 -23.95 21.16
N GLY A 53 -9.83 -24.78 22.19
CA GLY A 53 -9.31 -26.15 22.22
C GLY A 53 -9.67 -26.95 20.95
N GLY A 54 -8.73 -27.76 20.46
CA GLY A 54 -8.89 -28.56 19.23
C GLY A 54 -8.76 -27.77 17.91
N TRP A 55 -8.91 -26.45 17.93
CA TRP A 55 -8.90 -25.62 16.72
C TRP A 55 -7.48 -25.17 16.35
N LYS A 56 -7.32 -24.73 15.10
CA LYS A 56 -6.02 -24.27 14.57
C LYS A 56 -6.17 -22.91 13.91
N VAL A 57 -5.08 -22.15 13.85
CA VAL A 57 -5.03 -20.92 13.05
C VAL A 57 -3.96 -21.07 11.98
N LYS A 58 -4.37 -20.92 10.72
CA LYS A 58 -3.46 -20.85 9.57
C LYS A 58 -3.08 -19.40 9.32
N LEU A 59 -1.85 -19.04 9.65
CA LEU A 59 -1.23 -17.76 9.31
C LEU A 59 -0.64 -17.84 7.91
N VAL A 60 -0.97 -16.87 7.08
CA VAL A 60 -0.48 -16.74 5.70
C VAL A 60 0.02 -15.32 5.53
N ASN A 61 1.28 -15.16 5.16
CA ASN A 61 1.84 -13.88 4.75
C ASN A 61 2.11 -13.96 3.25
N ARG A 62 1.47 -13.11 2.45
CA ARG A 62 1.71 -13.04 1.01
C ARG A 62 2.25 -11.69 0.63
N ALA A 63 3.11 -11.67 -0.40
CA ALA A 63 3.64 -10.42 -0.92
C ALA A 63 2.55 -9.54 -1.55
N ASP A 64 1.54 -10.14 -2.18
CA ASP A 64 0.47 -9.42 -2.90
C ASP A 64 -0.70 -9.01 -2.00
N SER A 65 -1.17 -9.93 -1.14
CA SER A 65 -2.35 -9.71 -0.30
C SER A 65 -2.04 -9.31 1.14
N GLY A 66 -0.76 -9.28 1.53
CA GLY A 66 -0.33 -9.10 2.91
C GLY A 66 -0.65 -10.30 3.80
N ALA A 67 -0.70 -10.05 5.12
CA ALA A 67 -0.98 -11.04 6.14
C ALA A 67 -2.48 -11.40 6.25
N SER A 68 -2.80 -12.68 6.38
CA SER A 68 -4.13 -13.21 6.66
C SER A 68 -4.09 -14.38 7.63
N ALA A 69 -5.03 -14.45 8.56
CA ALA A 69 -5.16 -15.55 9.51
C ALA A 69 -6.55 -16.17 9.37
N LYS A 70 -6.57 -17.49 9.17
CA LYS A 70 -7.80 -18.27 9.07
C LYS A 70 -7.93 -19.15 10.30
N LEU A 71 -9.01 -18.98 11.05
CA LEU A 71 -9.37 -19.88 12.14
C LEU A 71 -10.05 -21.12 11.55
N LEU A 72 -9.53 -22.29 11.88
CA LEU A 72 -9.95 -23.58 11.39
C LEU A 72 -10.52 -24.41 12.56
N ASP A 73 -11.68 -25.02 12.36
CA ASP A 73 -12.22 -26.00 13.30
C ASP A 73 -11.44 -27.33 13.26
N GLU A 74 -11.83 -28.29 14.09
CA GLU A 74 -11.20 -29.63 14.16
C GLU A 74 -11.25 -30.39 12.82
N LYS A 75 -12.24 -30.08 11.97
CA LYS A 75 -12.43 -30.66 10.64
C LYS A 75 -11.64 -29.90 9.56
N GLY A 76 -10.90 -28.86 9.93
CA GLY A 76 -10.16 -28.01 9.01
C GLY A 76 -11.01 -27.01 8.25
N ARG A 77 -12.29 -26.80 8.61
CA ARG A 77 -13.17 -25.83 7.97
C ARG A 77 -12.88 -24.43 8.48
N VAL A 78 -12.92 -23.44 7.59
CA VAL A 78 -12.69 -22.03 7.94
C VAL A 78 -13.91 -21.50 8.69
N VAL A 79 -13.73 -21.16 9.96
CA VAL A 79 -14.75 -20.54 10.81
C VAL A 79 -14.75 -19.02 10.65
N SER A 80 -13.55 -18.42 10.59
CA SER A 80 -13.39 -16.99 10.42
C SER A 80 -12.05 -16.67 9.75
N THR A 81 -11.99 -15.51 9.11
CA THR A 81 -10.78 -14.98 8.48
C THR A 81 -10.61 -13.52 8.88
N VAL A 82 -9.39 -13.17 9.29
CA VAL A 82 -8.93 -11.79 9.37
C VAL A 82 -7.84 -11.56 8.34
N ASP A 83 -7.90 -10.43 7.64
CA ASP A 83 -6.99 -10.05 6.56
C ASP A 83 -6.97 -8.52 6.38
N GLN A 84 -6.46 -8.04 5.25
CA GLN A 84 -6.41 -6.59 4.94
C GLN A 84 -7.79 -5.91 4.90
N SER A 85 -8.85 -6.63 4.56
CA SER A 85 -10.22 -6.11 4.47
C SER A 85 -10.97 -6.19 5.80
N ARG A 86 -10.55 -7.09 6.69
CA ARG A 86 -11.13 -7.27 8.02
C ARG A 86 -10.03 -7.62 9.00
N THR A 87 -9.39 -6.60 9.56
CA THR A 87 -8.23 -6.81 10.45
C THR A 87 -8.57 -7.32 11.84
N VAL A 88 -9.85 -7.27 12.22
CA VAL A 88 -10.36 -7.73 13.51
C VAL A 88 -11.67 -8.46 13.29
N ASP A 89 -11.82 -9.62 13.92
CA ASP A 89 -13.10 -10.30 14.10
C ASP A 89 -13.34 -10.47 15.61
N PRO A 90 -14.15 -9.59 16.22
CA PRO A 90 -14.37 -9.63 17.66
C PRO A 90 -15.22 -10.82 18.11
N ALA A 91 -16.05 -11.39 17.23
CA ALA A 91 -16.95 -12.49 17.56
C ALA A 91 -16.18 -13.78 17.91
N VAL A 92 -15.04 -13.98 17.26
CA VAL A 92 -14.13 -15.12 17.51
C VAL A 92 -12.75 -14.66 18.01
N GLY A 93 -12.65 -13.42 18.49
CA GLY A 93 -11.44 -12.89 19.13
C GLY A 93 -10.18 -12.97 18.27
N LEU A 94 -10.26 -12.63 16.97
CA LEU A 94 -9.13 -12.60 16.04
C LEU A 94 -8.71 -11.16 15.71
N ARG A 95 -7.41 -10.93 15.56
CA ARG A 95 -6.86 -9.65 15.08
C ARG A 95 -5.55 -9.84 14.32
N ILE A 96 -5.29 -8.98 13.34
CA ILE A 96 -3.96 -8.76 12.77
C ILE A 96 -3.56 -7.30 12.98
N THR A 97 -2.32 -7.09 13.40
CA THR A 97 -1.68 -5.77 13.43
C THR A 97 -0.59 -5.71 12.38
N GLY A 98 -0.57 -4.63 11.60
CA GLY A 98 0.44 -4.42 10.55
C GLY A 98 0.29 -5.38 9.37
N VAL A 99 -0.91 -5.54 8.81
CA VAL A 99 -1.17 -6.47 7.69
C VAL A 99 -0.25 -6.25 6.49
N LEU A 100 0.14 -5.00 6.22
CA LEU A 100 1.07 -4.61 5.15
C LEU A 100 2.47 -4.22 5.68
N SER A 101 2.79 -4.67 6.90
CA SER A 101 4.11 -4.54 7.49
C SER A 101 4.96 -5.75 7.10
N ALA A 102 6.28 -5.57 7.07
CA ALA A 102 7.21 -6.69 6.98
C ALA A 102 7.15 -7.62 8.21
N LYS A 103 6.56 -7.14 9.32
CA LYS A 103 6.40 -7.90 10.57
C LYS A 103 4.94 -7.85 11.03
N PRO A 104 4.01 -8.56 10.35
CA PRO A 104 2.64 -8.64 10.82
C PRO A 104 2.58 -9.48 12.10
N VAL A 105 1.65 -9.13 12.98
CA VAL A 105 1.41 -9.84 14.24
C VAL A 105 -0.05 -10.29 14.30
N PHE A 106 -0.27 -11.57 14.50
CA PHE A 106 -1.57 -12.15 14.80
C PHE A 106 -1.85 -12.02 16.29
N GLY A 107 -3.07 -11.67 16.66
CA GLY A 107 -3.58 -11.70 18.02
C GLY A 107 -4.82 -12.58 18.12
N GLN A 108 -4.89 -13.38 19.18
CA GLN A 108 -6.06 -14.19 19.50
C GLN A 108 -6.45 -14.08 20.97
N ARG A 109 -7.75 -14.20 21.28
CA ARG A 109 -8.28 -14.33 22.64
C ARG A 109 -9.51 -15.25 22.66
N SER A 110 -9.75 -15.91 23.79
CA SER A 110 -10.86 -16.85 23.97
C SER A 110 -12.18 -16.17 24.37
N GLN A 111 -12.13 -14.94 24.87
CA GLN A 111 -13.31 -14.19 25.34
C GLN A 111 -13.25 -12.73 24.87
N GLY A 112 -14.40 -12.09 24.72
CA GLY A 112 -14.53 -10.65 24.43
C GLY A 112 -14.05 -9.76 25.58
N GLY A 113 -14.26 -8.44 25.46
CA GLY A 113 -13.96 -7.50 26.57
C GLY A 113 -12.48 -7.17 26.76
N SER A 114 -12.00 -7.13 28.01
CA SER A 114 -10.66 -6.71 28.42
C SER A 114 -9.62 -7.83 28.46
N THR A 115 -9.99 -9.07 28.10
CA THR A 115 -9.08 -10.22 28.07
C THR A 115 -7.85 -9.93 27.20
N PRO A 116 -6.62 -10.10 27.74
CA PRO A 116 -5.38 -9.86 27.00
C PRO A 116 -5.28 -10.68 25.71
N TRP A 117 -4.69 -10.08 24.68
CA TRP A 117 -4.44 -10.75 23.41
C TRP A 117 -3.18 -11.63 23.49
N LYS A 118 -3.29 -12.92 23.15
CA LYS A 118 -2.13 -13.76 22.87
C LYS A 118 -1.63 -13.46 21.47
N THR A 119 -0.39 -13.00 21.35
CA THR A 119 0.18 -12.57 20.07
C THR A 119 1.17 -13.58 19.49
N THR A 120 1.13 -13.78 18.18
CA THR A 120 2.07 -14.62 17.44
C THR A 120 2.53 -13.89 16.18
N ALA A 121 3.83 -13.87 15.91
CA ALA A 121 4.36 -13.30 14.67
C ALA A 121 3.95 -14.13 13.45
N PHE A 122 3.66 -13.46 12.35
CA PHE A 122 3.49 -14.13 11.05
C PHE A 122 4.82 -14.70 10.55
N PRO A 123 4.78 -15.77 9.74
CA PRO A 123 5.98 -16.21 9.04
C PRO A 123 6.49 -15.11 8.12
N ALA A 124 7.82 -14.91 8.10
CA ALA A 124 8.45 -13.90 7.27
C ALA A 124 8.42 -14.34 5.80
N LEU A 125 8.25 -13.38 4.90
CA LEU A 125 8.48 -13.58 3.46
C LEU A 125 9.99 -13.61 3.21
N THR A 126 10.44 -14.45 2.27
CA THR A 126 11.81 -14.35 1.76
C THR A 126 12.00 -13.03 1.01
N ALA A 127 13.23 -12.56 0.87
CA ALA A 127 13.51 -11.32 0.15
C ALA A 127 12.98 -11.36 -1.29
N ASP A 128 13.19 -12.48 -1.98
CA ASP A 128 12.75 -12.73 -3.36
C ASP A 128 11.23 -12.81 -3.46
N CYS A 129 10.55 -13.26 -2.40
CA CYS A 129 9.09 -13.28 -2.36
C CYS A 129 8.48 -11.89 -2.39
N THR A 130 9.18 -10.90 -1.86
CA THR A 130 8.68 -9.54 -1.95
C THR A 130 8.58 -9.14 -3.43
N GLN A 131 9.58 -9.56 -4.25
CA GLN A 131 9.79 -9.61 -5.72
C GLN A 131 8.76 -9.24 -6.80
N ARG A 132 7.44 -9.34 -6.57
CA ARG A 132 6.47 -9.53 -7.67
C ARG A 132 6.30 -8.30 -8.58
N GLY A 133 6.21 -8.55 -9.89
CA GLY A 133 6.02 -7.56 -10.96
C GLY A 133 7.34 -7.17 -11.66
N THR A 134 7.24 -6.50 -12.81
CA THR A 134 8.42 -5.96 -13.50
C THR A 134 8.88 -4.70 -12.77
N PRO A 135 10.15 -4.60 -12.34
CA PRO A 135 10.65 -3.37 -11.72
C PRO A 135 10.55 -2.22 -12.72
N VAL A 136 9.95 -1.11 -12.31
CA VAL A 136 9.76 0.08 -13.17
C VAL A 136 10.57 1.28 -12.69
N SER A 137 10.75 1.42 -11.38
CA SER A 137 11.55 2.52 -10.83
C SER A 137 12.03 2.20 -9.42
N THR A 138 13.12 2.85 -9.04
CA THR A 138 13.60 2.89 -7.66
C THR A 138 13.75 4.34 -7.26
N GLN A 139 13.04 4.74 -6.21
CA GLN A 139 13.07 6.08 -5.67
C GLN A 139 13.83 6.09 -4.35
N ARG A 140 14.85 6.94 -4.24
CA ARG A 140 15.48 7.23 -2.95
C ARG A 140 14.62 8.24 -2.19
N LEU A 141 14.13 7.87 -1.01
CA LEU A 141 13.27 8.73 -0.19
C LEU A 141 14.09 9.54 0.84
N ASP A 142 15.19 8.96 1.33
CA ASP A 142 16.23 9.64 2.11
C ASP A 142 17.55 8.84 2.07
N SER A 143 18.51 9.18 2.94
CA SER A 143 19.80 8.51 2.99
C SER A 143 19.71 6.99 3.28
N ARG A 144 18.68 6.55 4.01
CA ARG A 144 18.50 5.17 4.48
C ARG A 144 17.25 4.49 3.91
N THR A 145 16.38 5.22 3.21
CA THR A 145 15.08 4.73 2.78
C THR A 145 14.95 4.76 1.26
N THR A 146 14.55 3.63 0.67
CA THR A 146 14.26 3.50 -0.76
C THR A 146 12.88 2.91 -0.97
N ALA A 147 12.21 3.30 -2.05
CA ALA A 147 10.99 2.67 -2.54
C ALA A 147 11.27 2.05 -3.90
N GLN A 148 11.08 0.74 -4.04
CA GLN A 148 11.13 0.06 -5.32
C GLN A 148 9.69 -0.13 -5.82
N VAL A 149 9.41 0.34 -7.03
CA VAL A 149 8.09 0.25 -7.67
C VAL A 149 8.12 -0.83 -8.74
N PHE A 150 7.07 -1.66 -8.74
CA PHE A 150 6.89 -2.79 -9.62
C PHE A 150 5.55 -2.67 -10.34
N LYS A 151 5.55 -2.90 -11.64
CA LYS A 151 4.33 -3.06 -12.43
C LYS A 151 3.87 -4.50 -12.34
N VAL A 152 2.67 -4.72 -11.79
CA VAL A 152 2.07 -6.05 -11.66
C VAL A 152 1.22 -6.36 -12.89
N SER A 153 0.37 -5.40 -13.28
CA SER A 153 -0.43 -5.44 -14.50
C SER A 153 -0.84 -4.02 -14.91
N ALA A 154 -1.65 -3.86 -15.96
CA ALA A 154 -2.16 -2.55 -16.35
C ALA A 154 -3.06 -1.97 -15.22
N GLY A 155 -2.77 -0.74 -14.77
CA GLY A 155 -3.50 -0.11 -13.66
C GLY A 155 -3.20 -0.72 -12.29
N HIS A 156 -2.19 -1.57 -12.17
CA HIS A 156 -1.80 -2.23 -10.93
C HIS A 156 -0.30 -2.15 -10.68
N TYR A 157 0.07 -1.34 -9.70
CA TYR A 157 1.45 -1.20 -9.25
C TYR A 157 1.58 -1.53 -7.77
N GLN A 158 2.77 -1.98 -7.41
CA GLN A 158 3.16 -2.22 -6.03
C GLN A 158 4.44 -1.48 -5.73
N ALA A 159 4.56 -0.94 -4.52
CA ALA A 159 5.81 -0.36 -4.04
C ALA A 159 6.26 -1.01 -2.75
N ARG A 160 7.57 -1.19 -2.63
CA ARG A 160 8.22 -1.75 -1.45
C ARG A 160 9.20 -0.77 -0.89
N VAL A 161 8.95 -0.39 0.35
CA VAL A 161 9.76 0.59 1.05
C VAL A 161 10.75 -0.15 1.93
N PHE A 162 12.03 0.06 1.69
CA PHE A 162 13.13 -0.49 2.45
C PHE A 162 13.75 0.63 3.29
N GLN A 163 14.06 0.33 4.55
CA GLN A 163 14.83 1.19 5.44
C GLN A 163 16.07 0.43 5.89
N SER A 164 17.26 0.97 5.59
CA SER A 164 18.55 0.33 5.82
C SER A 164 18.59 -1.11 5.26
N GLY A 165 18.11 -1.28 4.04
CA GLY A 165 18.04 -2.57 3.34
C GLY A 165 16.93 -3.51 3.82
N LYS A 166 16.18 -3.18 4.88
CA LYS A 166 15.11 -4.01 5.43
C LYS A 166 13.76 -3.54 4.92
N LEU A 167 12.93 -4.44 4.40
CA LEU A 167 11.55 -4.11 4.03
C LEU A 167 10.82 -3.59 5.29
N VAL A 168 10.16 -2.43 5.19
CA VAL A 168 9.38 -1.83 6.28
C VAL A 168 7.92 -1.60 5.92
N ARG A 169 7.61 -1.37 4.65
CA ARG A 169 6.25 -1.15 4.17
C ARG A 169 6.04 -1.73 2.78
N PHE A 170 4.80 -2.14 2.55
CA PHE A 170 4.29 -2.51 1.25
C PHE A 170 3.12 -1.60 0.88
N ILE A 171 3.06 -1.18 -0.37
CA ILE A 171 2.00 -0.34 -0.93
C ILE A 171 1.44 -1.04 -2.16
N ASP A 172 0.13 -1.12 -2.23
CA ASP A 172 -0.61 -1.72 -3.34
C ASP A 172 -1.55 -0.66 -3.93
N ALA A 173 -1.35 -0.37 -5.21
CA ALA A 173 -2.16 0.56 -5.99
C ALA A 173 -2.83 -0.21 -7.13
N HIS A 174 -4.05 -0.71 -6.87
CA HIS A 174 -4.86 -1.49 -7.81
C HIS A 174 -6.20 -0.79 -8.03
N GLY A 175 -6.35 -0.09 -9.16
CA GLY A 175 -7.53 0.72 -9.47
C GLY A 175 -7.76 1.94 -8.56
N ARG A 176 -6.97 2.09 -7.50
CA ARG A 176 -6.94 3.23 -6.57
C ARG A 176 -5.54 3.41 -6.00
N SER A 177 -5.20 4.63 -5.60
CA SER A 177 -3.91 4.91 -5.00
C SER A 177 -3.76 4.20 -3.64
N GLY A 178 -2.53 3.75 -3.37
CA GLY A 178 -2.12 3.21 -2.07
C GLY A 178 -1.17 4.18 -1.37
N ALA A 179 -1.07 4.10 -0.05
CA ALA A 179 -0.10 4.90 0.69
C ALA A 179 0.60 4.12 1.81
N ALA A 180 1.77 4.60 2.20
CA ALA A 180 2.45 4.24 3.43
C ALA A 180 2.85 5.49 4.21
N LEU A 181 2.54 5.47 5.50
CA LEU A 181 3.02 6.44 6.48
C LEU A 181 4.09 5.73 7.34
N PHE A 182 5.28 6.31 7.42
CA PHE A 182 6.40 5.76 8.19
C PHE A 182 7.33 6.89 8.66
N GLY A 183 7.58 6.93 9.97
CA GLY A 183 8.28 8.08 10.57
C GLY A 183 7.54 9.38 10.28
N SER A 184 8.25 10.41 9.83
CA SER A 184 7.69 11.69 9.38
C SER A 184 7.30 11.71 7.90
N ARG A 185 7.48 10.60 7.16
CA ARG A 185 7.28 10.55 5.71
C ARG A 185 5.97 9.90 5.31
N THR A 186 5.41 10.41 4.23
CA THR A 186 4.32 9.79 3.49
C THR A 186 4.79 9.48 2.07
N LEU A 187 4.43 8.29 1.59
CA LEU A 187 4.58 7.89 0.20
C LEU A 187 3.22 7.44 -0.30
N VAL A 188 2.80 7.97 -1.44
CA VAL A 188 1.61 7.56 -2.18
C VAL A 188 2.06 6.97 -3.50
N LEU A 189 1.49 5.84 -3.86
CA LEU A 189 1.64 5.17 -5.15
C LEU A 189 0.30 5.25 -5.87
N ASN A 190 0.32 5.77 -7.09
CA ASN A 190 -0.85 5.85 -7.95
C ASN A 190 -0.99 4.60 -8.83
N PRO A 191 -2.21 4.30 -9.33
CA PRO A 191 -2.46 3.14 -10.21
C PRO A 191 -1.71 3.17 -11.56
N ASP A 192 -1.13 4.31 -11.93
CA ASP A 192 -0.31 4.47 -13.13
C ASP A 192 1.19 4.22 -12.86
N GLY A 193 1.57 3.97 -11.61
CA GLY A 193 2.95 3.75 -11.17
C GLY A 193 3.68 5.01 -10.75
N THR A 194 3.06 6.19 -10.87
CA THR A 194 3.63 7.44 -10.37
C THR A 194 3.60 7.46 -8.84
N THR A 195 4.53 8.20 -8.25
CA THR A 195 4.65 8.32 -6.80
C THR A 195 4.67 9.78 -6.38
N VAL A 196 4.08 10.04 -5.21
CA VAL A 196 4.13 11.34 -4.54
C VAL A 196 4.66 11.12 -3.13
N THR A 197 5.65 11.89 -2.71
CA THR A 197 6.22 11.77 -1.37
C THR A 197 6.48 13.12 -0.73
N TRP A 198 6.27 13.19 0.58
CA TRP A 198 6.54 14.39 1.37
C TRP A 198 6.87 14.02 2.81
N THR A 199 7.49 14.98 3.51
CA THR A 199 7.89 14.84 4.92
C THR A 199 7.15 15.88 5.75
N GLY A 200 6.58 15.47 6.89
CA GLY A 200 5.77 16.33 7.74
C GLY A 200 4.32 16.44 7.27
N ALA A 201 3.70 17.60 7.51
CA ALA A 201 2.31 17.90 7.15
C ALA A 201 1.29 16.85 7.60
N LYS A 202 1.48 16.33 8.81
CA LYS A 202 0.60 15.31 9.40
C LYS A 202 0.16 15.66 10.82
N THR A 203 -0.97 15.12 11.23
CA THR A 203 -1.40 15.13 12.64
C THR A 203 -0.55 14.16 13.47
N ALA A 204 -0.68 14.25 14.80
CA ALA A 204 -0.26 13.15 15.67
C ALA A 204 -1.10 11.88 15.40
N ALA A 205 -0.61 10.74 15.88
CA ALA A 205 -1.39 9.51 15.91
C ALA A 205 -2.59 9.64 16.85
N ASN A 206 -3.70 8.97 16.53
CA ASN A 206 -4.99 9.11 17.23
C ASN A 206 -5.44 10.57 17.40
N PRO A 207 -5.52 11.36 16.32
CA PRO A 207 -5.94 12.74 16.41
C PRO A 207 -7.44 12.84 16.78
N ARG A 208 -7.86 14.01 17.25
CA ARG A 208 -9.28 14.27 17.56
C ARG A 208 -10.14 14.10 16.31
N THR A 209 -11.30 13.46 16.42
CA THR A 209 -12.28 13.49 15.33
C THR A 209 -12.87 14.89 15.17
N GLY A 210 -13.26 15.24 13.95
CA GLY A 210 -13.77 16.56 13.60
C GLY A 210 -13.19 17.08 12.29
N ARG A 211 -13.27 18.38 12.07
CA ARG A 211 -12.84 19.07 10.85
C ARG A 211 -11.41 19.56 10.99
N TYR A 212 -10.63 19.38 9.92
CA TYR A 212 -9.27 19.86 9.80
C TYR A 212 -9.12 20.71 8.55
N ARG A 213 -8.50 21.88 8.66
CA ARG A 213 -8.17 22.76 7.54
C ARG A 213 -6.79 22.44 6.99
N LEU A 214 -6.69 22.33 5.67
CA LEU A 214 -5.45 22.15 4.92
C LEU A 214 -4.87 23.50 4.46
N ALA A 215 -3.66 23.47 3.90
CA ALA A 215 -2.92 24.67 3.52
C ALA A 215 -3.59 25.51 2.41
N ASN A 216 -4.41 24.90 1.55
CA ASN A 216 -5.22 25.58 0.54
C ASN A 216 -6.64 25.91 1.00
N GLY A 217 -6.96 25.73 2.29
CA GLY A 217 -8.30 25.95 2.82
C GLY A 217 -9.27 24.79 2.63
N ALA A 218 -8.88 23.72 1.91
CA ALA A 218 -9.66 22.48 1.87
C ALA A 218 -9.89 21.92 3.28
N VAL A 219 -10.99 21.20 3.46
CA VAL A 219 -11.40 20.66 4.77
C VAL A 219 -11.43 19.15 4.71
N VAL A 220 -10.83 18.51 5.71
CA VAL A 220 -10.96 17.07 5.94
C VAL A 220 -11.82 16.86 7.18
N LYS A 221 -12.98 16.21 7.03
CA LYS A 221 -13.74 15.70 8.18
C LYS A 221 -13.21 14.31 8.52
N LEU A 222 -12.55 14.20 9.67
CA LEU A 222 -12.10 12.95 10.25
C LEU A 222 -13.20 12.38 11.16
N VAL A 223 -13.60 11.15 10.88
CA VAL A 223 -14.62 10.39 11.63
C VAL A 223 -14.02 9.08 12.12
N LYS A 224 -14.69 8.46 13.10
CA LYS A 224 -14.34 7.11 13.57
C LYS A 224 -15.62 6.29 13.69
N SER A 225 -15.65 5.12 13.06
CA SER A 225 -16.77 4.19 13.11
C SER A 225 -16.24 2.79 13.38
N ALA A 226 -16.83 2.09 14.37
CA ALA A 226 -16.39 0.76 14.80
C ALA A 226 -14.86 0.65 15.04
N GLY A 227 -14.26 1.70 15.59
CA GLY A 227 -12.82 1.76 15.85
C GLY A 227 -11.94 2.09 14.64
N VAL A 228 -12.50 2.22 13.43
CA VAL A 228 -11.79 2.52 12.19
C VAL A 228 -11.93 4.00 11.85
N TYR A 229 -10.81 4.66 11.54
CA TYR A 229 -10.82 6.05 11.10
C TYR A 229 -11.26 6.16 9.64
N GLY A 230 -12.06 7.18 9.34
CA GLY A 230 -12.44 7.57 7.98
C GLY A 230 -12.22 9.06 7.77
N ALA A 231 -11.88 9.43 6.54
CA ALA A 231 -11.73 10.82 6.14
C ALA A 231 -12.72 11.17 5.04
N ARG A 232 -13.22 12.41 5.07
CA ARG A 232 -13.98 13.02 3.99
C ARG A 232 -13.31 14.32 3.58
N LEU A 233 -12.76 14.37 2.38
CA LEU A 233 -12.16 15.58 1.82
C LEU A 233 -13.25 16.45 1.16
N THR A 234 -13.23 17.74 1.45
CA THR A 234 -14.02 18.77 0.78
C THR A 234 -13.06 19.83 0.24
N THR A 235 -13.10 20.05 -1.07
CA THR A 235 -12.26 21.02 -1.79
C THR A 235 -13.13 21.97 -2.62
N GLY A 236 -12.50 22.87 -3.38
CA GLY A 236 -13.21 23.70 -4.36
C GLY A 236 -13.87 22.89 -5.49
N HIS A 237 -13.44 21.64 -5.70
CA HIS A 237 -13.95 20.75 -6.74
C HIS A 237 -15.10 19.84 -6.26
N GLY A 238 -15.47 19.93 -4.97
CA GLY A 238 -16.59 19.19 -4.40
C GLY A 238 -16.25 18.44 -3.11
N THR A 239 -17.15 17.56 -2.71
CA THR A 239 -17.00 16.73 -1.51
C THR A 239 -16.91 15.26 -1.88
N PHE A 240 -15.82 14.63 -1.47
CA PHE A 240 -15.58 13.20 -1.65
C PHE A 240 -16.43 12.41 -0.66
N PRO A 241 -16.71 11.11 -0.92
CA PRO A 241 -17.30 10.23 0.08
C PRO A 241 -16.32 9.97 1.24
N VAL A 242 -16.84 9.47 2.37
CA VAL A 242 -15.96 9.02 3.46
C VAL A 242 -15.20 7.78 3.02
N THR A 243 -13.86 7.79 3.11
CA THR A 243 -13.04 6.60 2.89
C THR A 243 -12.36 6.17 4.18
N TYR A 244 -12.60 4.92 4.57
CA TYR A 244 -12.06 4.33 5.79
C TYR A 244 -10.68 3.71 5.58
N ALA A 245 -9.76 3.99 6.50
CA ALA A 245 -8.43 3.36 6.55
C ALA A 245 -8.52 2.00 7.28
N ASN A 246 -9.29 1.07 6.70
CA ASN A 246 -9.47 -0.27 7.25
C ASN A 246 -8.28 -1.17 6.86
N GLY A 247 -7.42 -1.47 7.82
CA GLY A 247 -6.26 -2.36 7.65
C GLY A 247 -5.11 -1.82 6.82
N ARG A 248 -5.34 -0.77 6.03
CA ARG A 248 -4.32 -0.04 5.26
C ARG A 248 -4.65 1.45 5.18
N PRO A 249 -3.66 2.31 4.92
CA PRO A 249 -3.93 3.72 4.69
C PRO A 249 -4.88 3.92 3.51
N SER A 250 -5.75 4.92 3.61
CA SER A 250 -6.59 5.37 2.50
C SER A 250 -6.05 6.66 1.90
N VAL A 251 -6.30 6.87 0.61
CA VAL A 251 -5.92 8.08 -0.12
C VAL A 251 -7.18 8.71 -0.71
N GLN A 252 -7.29 10.03 -0.59
CA GLN A 252 -8.21 10.84 -1.39
C GLN A 252 -7.43 11.94 -2.07
N GLN A 253 -7.76 12.25 -3.31
CA GLN A 253 -7.08 13.27 -4.08
C GLN A 253 -8.03 14.00 -5.02
N ASP A 254 -7.75 15.27 -5.23
CA ASP A 254 -8.15 16.03 -6.42
C ASP A 254 -6.89 16.50 -7.16
N ASP A 255 -7.04 17.44 -8.10
CA ASP A 255 -5.93 17.91 -8.95
C ASP A 255 -4.82 18.63 -8.18
N VAL A 256 -5.10 19.18 -7.00
CA VAL A 256 -4.16 20.03 -6.24
C VAL A 256 -3.97 19.60 -4.78
N THR A 257 -4.80 18.69 -4.28
CA THR A 257 -4.87 18.26 -2.89
C THR A 257 -4.81 16.75 -2.82
N LEU A 258 -3.91 16.24 -2.01
CA LEU A 258 -3.79 14.81 -1.76
C LEU A 258 -3.73 14.58 -0.25
N ILE A 259 -4.55 13.66 0.25
CA ILE A 259 -4.53 13.24 1.65
C ILE A 259 -4.28 11.75 1.75
N ALA A 260 -3.50 11.37 2.76
CA ALA A 260 -3.32 9.99 3.18
C ALA A 260 -3.75 9.85 4.65
N LEU A 261 -4.69 8.95 4.90
CA LEU A 261 -5.17 8.63 6.24
C LEU A 261 -4.59 7.30 6.69
N GLY A 262 -3.78 7.32 7.75
CA GLY A 262 -3.25 6.12 8.41
C GLY A 262 -4.32 5.35 9.18
N THR A 263 -4.07 4.07 9.43
CA THR A 263 -4.98 3.20 10.20
C THR A 263 -5.11 3.60 11.67
N ASP A 264 -4.14 4.35 12.19
CA ASP A 264 -4.13 4.96 13.53
C ASP A 264 -4.78 6.36 13.55
N GLY A 265 -5.39 6.77 12.43
CA GLY A 265 -6.04 8.05 12.27
C GLY A 265 -5.09 9.20 11.89
N THR A 266 -3.79 8.96 11.79
CA THR A 266 -2.83 9.97 11.35
C THR A 266 -3.24 10.52 9.98
N LEU A 267 -3.64 11.79 9.93
CA LEU A 267 -3.98 12.48 8.68
C LEU A 267 -2.74 13.20 8.18
N SER A 268 -2.29 12.85 6.97
CA SER A 268 -1.18 13.49 6.27
C SER A 268 -1.69 14.14 4.99
N ALA A 269 -1.29 15.38 4.71
CA ALA A 269 -1.76 16.13 3.56
C ALA A 269 -0.61 16.70 2.74
N TYR A 270 -0.79 16.68 1.42
CA TYR A 270 0.06 17.32 0.44
C TYR A 270 -0.81 18.24 -0.42
N VAL A 271 -0.33 19.45 -0.65
CA VAL A 271 -1.01 20.42 -1.51
C VAL A 271 0.01 20.94 -2.51
N TYR A 272 -0.26 20.71 -3.79
CA TYR A 272 0.66 21.10 -4.87
C TYR A 272 0.88 22.62 -4.86
N GLY A 273 2.14 23.03 -4.99
CA GLY A 273 2.53 24.44 -5.02
C GLY A 273 2.34 25.20 -3.69
N LYS A 274 2.07 24.51 -2.57
CA LYS A 274 1.95 25.14 -1.25
C LYS A 274 3.03 24.63 -0.27
N PRO A 275 3.46 25.46 0.69
CA PRO A 275 4.31 25.00 1.78
C PRO A 275 3.65 23.86 2.56
N LEU A 276 4.44 22.84 2.91
CA LEU A 276 3.99 21.71 3.73
C LEU A 276 3.61 22.21 5.12
N LYS A 277 2.33 22.10 5.49
CA LYS A 277 1.79 22.48 6.80
C LYS A 277 0.92 21.38 7.37
N ALA A 278 1.02 21.15 8.67
CA ALA A 278 0.16 20.19 9.35
C ALA A 278 -1.32 20.64 9.26
N PRO A 279 -2.27 19.69 9.12
CA PRO A 279 -3.69 20.01 9.18
C PRO A 279 -4.06 20.68 10.50
N VAL A 280 -4.84 21.76 10.44
CA VAL A 280 -5.24 22.56 11.62
C VAL A 280 -6.64 22.14 12.06
N TYR A 281 -6.80 21.74 13.31
CA TYR A 281 -8.10 21.34 13.86
C TYR A 281 -9.07 22.53 13.97
N LEU A 282 -10.31 22.36 13.53
CA LEU A 282 -11.36 23.37 13.52
C LEU A 282 -12.52 23.08 14.51
N GLY A 283 -12.51 21.92 15.18
CA GLY A 283 -13.65 21.45 15.98
C GLY A 283 -14.48 20.37 15.27
N ALA A 284 -15.51 19.87 15.95
CA ALA A 284 -16.41 18.83 15.43
C ALA A 284 -17.22 19.30 14.21
#